data_AF-A0A2E9H534-F1
#
_entry.id   AF-A0A2E9H534-F1
#
_cell.length_a   1.000
_cell.length_b   1.000
_cell.length_c   1.000
_cell.angle_alpha   90.00
_cell.angle_beta   90.00
_cell.angle_gamma   90.00
#
_symmetry.space_group_name_H-M   'P 1'
#
loop_
_entity.id
_entity.type
_entity.pdbx_description
1 polymer ?
#
loop_
_entity_poly.entity_id
_entity_poly.type
_entity_poly.pdbx_seq_one_letter_code
_entity_poly.pdbx_strand_id
1 'polypeptide(L)'
;MANYLCPNCNSPLRVWADLDAELSLEVKPNGRLVKQKIRNIVQSDGRGGVDCTECDWERNVNEMELDDKFVPLVEDALERQQSIDMLAAKRT
;
A
#
# COMPACT_ATOMS: atom_id res chain seq x y z
N MET A 1 -10.32 17.11 -18.03
CA MET A 1 -9.50 15.92 -17.69
C MET A 1 -8.71 16.27 -16.45
N ALA A 2 -8.76 15.44 -15.41
CA ALA A 2 -7.94 15.65 -14.22
C ALA A 2 -6.47 15.46 -14.60
N ASN A 3 -5.61 16.44 -14.28
CA ASN A 3 -4.18 16.35 -14.52
C ASN A 3 -3.50 15.82 -13.25
N TYR A 4 -2.87 14.64 -13.33
CA TYR A 4 -2.19 13.97 -12.22
C TYR A 4 -0.69 14.22 -12.28
N LEU A 5 -0.32 15.50 -12.18
CA LEU A 5 1.07 15.94 -12.17
C LEU A 5 1.36 16.67 -10.86
N CYS A 6 2.64 16.64 -10.46
CA CYS A 6 3.11 17.40 -9.32
C CYS A 6 2.82 18.90 -9.51
N PRO A 7 2.20 19.57 -8.53
CA PRO A 7 1.90 21.00 -8.65
C PRO A 7 3.16 21.88 -8.62
N ASN A 8 4.29 21.37 -8.13
CA ASN A 8 5.52 22.14 -7.97
C ASN A 8 6.42 22.06 -9.22
N CYS A 9 6.58 20.87 -9.81
CA CYS A 9 7.54 20.63 -10.89
C CYS A 9 6.94 20.01 -12.16
N ASN A 10 5.63 19.71 -12.15
CA ASN A 10 4.90 19.09 -13.27
C ASN A 10 5.39 17.69 -13.67
N SER A 11 6.19 17.04 -12.82
CA SER A 11 6.63 15.66 -12.97
C SER A 11 5.52 14.65 -12.61
N PRO A 12 5.68 13.37 -12.99
CA PRO A 12 4.79 12.30 -12.56
C PRO A 12 4.67 12.18 -11.03
N LEU A 13 3.54 11.64 -10.61
CA LEU A 13 3.27 11.30 -9.22
C LEU A 13 3.36 9.78 -9.03
N ARG A 14 3.80 9.37 -7.85
CA ARG A 14 3.65 8.01 -7.33
C ARG A 14 2.45 7.99 -6.39
N VAL A 15 1.69 6.90 -6.43
CA VAL A 15 0.71 6.57 -5.40
C VAL A 15 1.26 5.44 -4.55
N TRP A 16 1.08 5.54 -3.24
CA TRP A 16 1.59 4.56 -2.30
C TRP A 16 0.54 4.24 -1.23
N ALA A 17 0.62 3.05 -0.68
CA ALA A 17 -0.18 2.54 0.42
C ALA A 17 0.74 1.70 1.31
N ASP A 18 0.79 2.02 2.60
CA ASP A 18 1.54 1.24 3.58
C ASP A 18 0.82 -0.08 3.85
N LEU A 19 1.64 -1.11 4.09
CA LEU A 19 1.17 -2.46 4.29
C LEU A 19 1.66 -3.06 5.60
N ASP A 20 0.73 -3.22 6.52
CA ASP A 20 0.90 -4.06 7.70
C ASP A 20 0.49 -5.50 7.38
N ALA A 21 1.43 -6.43 7.56
CA ALA A 21 1.21 -7.84 7.30
C ALA A 21 1.68 -8.70 8.48
N GLU A 22 0.91 -9.74 8.79
CA GLU A 22 1.31 -10.78 9.73
C GLU A 22 1.93 -11.96 8.97
N LEU A 23 3.08 -12.45 9.45
CA LEU A 23 3.69 -13.71 9.02
C LEU A 23 3.54 -14.76 10.12
N SER A 24 2.76 -15.80 9.85
CA SER A 24 2.57 -16.94 10.74
C SER A 24 3.24 -18.20 10.19
N LEU A 25 3.98 -18.92 11.05
CA LEU A 25 4.73 -20.12 10.69
C LEU A 25 4.36 -21.31 11.59
N GLU A 26 4.11 -22.49 10.99
CA GLU A 26 3.95 -23.73 11.77
C GLU A 26 5.32 -24.29 12.19
N VAL A 27 5.43 -24.64 13.48
CA VAL A 27 6.63 -25.24 14.09
C VAL A 27 6.39 -26.73 14.34
N LYS A 28 7.28 -27.58 13.82
CA LYS A 28 7.27 -29.02 14.11
C LYS A 28 7.86 -29.32 15.50
N PRO A 29 7.59 -30.49 16.10
CA PRO A 29 8.18 -30.88 17.40
C PRO A 29 9.72 -30.87 17.43
N ASN A 30 10.37 -30.99 16.26
CA ASN A 30 11.82 -30.91 16.12
C ASN A 30 12.35 -29.47 15.89
N GLY A 31 11.52 -28.45 16.05
CA GLY A 31 11.88 -27.04 15.87
C GLY A 31 11.91 -26.55 14.42
N ARG A 32 11.61 -27.39 13.43
CA ARG A 32 11.62 -26.99 12.01
C ARG A 32 10.36 -26.20 11.64
N LEU A 33 10.54 -25.06 10.98
CA LEU A 33 9.46 -24.25 10.38
C LEU A 33 9.05 -24.86 9.04
N VAL A 34 7.74 -24.98 8.76
CA VAL A 34 7.28 -25.70 7.56
C VAL A 34 6.15 -25.05 6.75
N LYS A 35 5.13 -24.45 7.37
CA LYS A 35 4.05 -23.78 6.65
C LYS A 35 4.10 -22.28 6.89
N GLN A 36 3.93 -21.51 5.83
CA GLN A 36 3.90 -20.06 5.86
C GLN A 36 2.51 -19.55 5.51
N LYS A 37 1.98 -18.64 6.34
CA LYS A 37 0.79 -17.86 6.02
C LYS A 37 1.15 -16.39 6.19
N ILE A 38 0.95 -15.60 5.14
CA ILE A 38 0.95 -14.14 5.23
C ILE A 38 -0.50 -13.69 5.23
N ARG A 39 -0.82 -12.71 6.06
CA ARG A 39 -2.14 -12.09 6.09
C ARG A 39 -1.98 -10.58 6.11
N ASN A 40 -2.71 -9.87 5.26
CA ASN A 40 -2.86 -8.43 5.39
C ASN A 40 -3.63 -8.08 6.69
N ILE A 41 -3.03 -7.24 7.54
CA ILE A 41 -3.70 -6.61 8.66
C ILE A 41 -4.29 -5.31 8.11
N VAL A 42 -5.51 -5.39 7.58
CA VAL A 42 -6.21 -4.21 7.05
C VAL A 42 -6.32 -3.15 8.14
N GLN A 43 -5.69 -2.00 7.92
CA GLN A 43 -5.79 -0.87 8.82
C GLN A 43 -6.90 0.06 8.35
N SER A 44 -7.76 0.47 9.28
CA SER A 44 -8.88 1.37 8.99
C SER A 44 -8.48 2.86 8.94
N ASP A 45 -7.24 3.18 9.32
CA ASP A 45 -6.68 4.54 9.33
C ASP A 45 -6.12 4.97 7.97
N GLY A 46 -6.17 4.09 6.95
CA GLY A 46 -5.82 4.40 5.57
C GLY A 46 -4.43 5.02 5.46
N ARG A 47 -3.38 4.22 5.61
CA ARG A 47 -2.01 4.73 5.43
C ARG A 47 -1.65 4.68 3.95
N GLY A 48 -1.77 5.82 3.29
CA GLY A 48 -1.45 5.96 1.88
C GLY A 48 -1.42 7.42 1.49
N GLY A 49 -0.97 7.67 0.27
CA GLY A 49 -0.81 9.02 -0.22
C GLY A 49 -0.28 9.08 -1.64
N VAL A 50 0.06 10.30 -2.04
CA VAL A 50 0.73 10.57 -3.30
C VAL A 50 2.00 11.37 -3.03
N ASP A 51 3.08 11.04 -3.74
CA ASP A 51 4.35 11.76 -3.72
C ASP A 51 4.80 12.09 -5.14
N CYS A 52 5.63 13.13 -5.28
CA CYS A 52 6.27 13.41 -6.56
C CYS A 52 7.51 12.56 -6.75
N THR A 53 7.73 12.06 -7.97
CA THR A 53 8.91 11.26 -8.27
C THR A 53 10.22 12.04 -8.34
N GLU A 54 10.17 13.38 -8.36
CA GLU A 54 11.33 14.26 -8.61
C GLU A 54 11.57 15.35 -7.55
N CYS A 55 10.58 15.67 -6.71
CA CYS A 55 10.74 16.68 -5.65
C CYS A 55 10.00 16.29 -4.37
N ASP A 56 10.18 17.06 -3.30
CA ASP A 56 9.68 16.75 -1.96
C ASP A 56 8.17 17.04 -1.76
N TRP A 57 7.39 17.15 -2.85
CA TRP A 57 5.95 17.31 -2.72
C TRP A 57 5.30 15.97 -2.42
N GLU A 58 4.53 15.92 -1.34
CA GLU A 58 3.74 14.76 -0.93
C GLU A 58 2.43 15.19 -0.26
N ARG A 59 1.46 14.28 -0.24
CA ARG A 59 0.21 14.41 0.52
C ARG A 59 -0.23 13.05 1.05
N ASN A 60 -0.52 12.98 2.34
CA ASN A 60 -1.14 11.82 2.95
C ASN A 60 -2.65 11.85 2.74
N VAL A 61 -3.31 10.69 2.62
CA VAL A 61 -4.76 10.62 2.44
C VAL A 61 -5.54 11.22 3.61
N ASN A 62 -4.97 11.18 4.82
CA ASN A 62 -5.54 11.84 6.01
C ASN A 62 -5.49 13.37 5.94
N GLU A 63 -4.78 13.95 4.97
CA GLU A 63 -4.69 15.39 4.67
C GLU A 63 -5.52 15.75 3.42
N MET A 64 -6.29 14.81 2.88
CA MET A 64 -7.14 14.99 1.71
C MET A 64 -8.61 15.12 2.12
N GLU A 65 -9.30 16.08 1.52
CA GLU A 65 -10.76 16.13 1.58
C GLU A 65 -11.35 14.96 0.77
N LEU A 66 -12.56 14.53 1.12
CA LEU A 66 -13.22 13.37 0.48
C LEU A 66 -13.42 13.54 -1.04
N ASP A 67 -13.47 14.79 -1.54
CA ASP A 67 -13.63 15.11 -2.96
C ASP A 67 -12.30 15.37 -3.68
N ASP A 68 -11.17 15.18 -3.01
CA ASP A 68 -9.86 15.36 -3.60
C ASP A 68 -9.65 14.32 -4.73
N LYS A 69 -9.22 14.80 -5.90
CA LYS A 69 -8.98 13.97 -7.09
C LYS A 69 -7.99 12.82 -6.86
N PHE A 70 -7.14 12.91 -5.83
CA PHE A 70 -6.16 11.88 -5.50
C PHE A 70 -6.71 10.77 -4.61
N VAL A 71 -7.83 10.98 -3.90
CA VAL A 71 -8.44 9.98 -3.00
C VAL A 71 -8.71 8.66 -3.73
N PRO A 72 -9.33 8.62 -4.92
CA PRO A 72 -9.59 7.37 -5.62
C PRO A 72 -8.32 6.61 -6.00
N LEU A 73 -7.20 7.31 -6.24
CA LEU A 73 -5.92 6.65 -6.54
C LEU A 73 -5.36 5.93 -5.31
N VAL A 74 -5.46 6.57 -4.15
CA VAL A 74 -4.99 5.99 -2.88
C VAL A 74 -5.88 4.82 -2.47
N GLU A 75 -7.21 4.93 -2.65
CA GLU A 75 -8.15 3.82 -2.44
C GLU A 75 -7.81 2.61 -3.32
N ASP A 76 -7.56 2.83 -4.63
CA ASP A 76 -7.11 1.77 -5.55
C ASP A 76 -5.80 1.11 -5.08
N ALA A 77 -4.86 1.89 -4.53
CA ALA A 77 -3.60 1.36 -3.99
C ALA A 77 -3.83 0.52 -2.73
N LEU A 78 -4.69 0.98 -1.81
CA LEU A 78 -5.11 0.26 -0.59
C LEU A 78 -5.89 -1.03 -0.92
N GLU A 79 -6.70 -1.05 -1.98
CA GLU A 79 -7.36 -2.28 -2.44
C GLU A 79 -6.34 -3.28 -2.98
N ARG A 80 -5.39 -2.83 -3.80
CA ARG A 80 -4.35 -3.69 -4.36
C ARG A 80 -3.45 -4.30 -3.29
N GLN A 81 -3.22 -3.59 -2.19
CA GLN A 81 -2.52 -4.11 -1.03
C GLN A 81 -3.15 -5.42 -0.49
N GLN A 82 -4.47 -5.59 -0.58
CA GLN A 82 -5.16 -6.82 -0.15
C GLN A 82 -4.71 -8.07 -0.94
N SER A 83 -4.08 -7.87 -2.11
CA SER A 83 -3.54 -8.97 -2.92
C SER A 83 -2.26 -9.59 -2.37
N ILE A 84 -1.66 -9.08 -1.27
CA ILE A 84 -0.43 -9.67 -0.71
C ILE A 84 -0.62 -11.14 -0.28
N ASP A 85 -1.82 -11.51 0.15
CA ASP A 85 -2.15 -12.90 0.51
C ASP A 85 -1.94 -13.85 -0.69
N MET A 86 -2.12 -13.35 -1.92
CA MET A 86 -1.88 -14.13 -3.15
C MET A 86 -0.40 -14.24 -3.50
N LEU A 87 0.43 -13.25 -3.16
CA LEU A 87 1.89 -13.27 -3.39
C LEU A 87 2.60 -14.26 -2.44
N ALA A 88 2.05 -14.48 -1.26
CA ALA A 88 2.55 -15.44 -0.27
C ALA A 88 2.54 -16.90 -0.75
N ALA A 89 1.64 -17.24 -1.68
CA ALA A 89 1.48 -18.59 -2.19
C ALA A 89 2.60 -19.04 -3.17
N LYS A 90 3.46 -18.12 -3.63
CA LYS A 90 4.45 -18.37 -4.69
C LYS A 90 5.85 -18.77 -4.21
N ARG A 91 6.04 -19.20 -2.95
CA ARG A 91 7.26 -19.92 -2.56
C ARG A 91 7.06 -21.43 -2.75
N THR A 92 7.10 -21.86 -4.02
CA THR A 92 7.41 -23.26 -4.40
C THR A 92 8.88 -23.41 -4.68
#